data_AF-A0AAJ6VN27-F1
#
_entry.id   AF-A0AAJ6VN27-F1
#
_cell.length_a   1.000
_cell.length_b   1.000
_cell.length_c   1.000
_cell.angle_alpha   90.00
_cell.angle_beta   90.00
_cell.angle_gamma   90.00
#
_symmetry.space_group_name_H-M   'P 1'
#
loop_
_entity.id
_entity.type
_entity.pdbx_description
1 polymer ?
#
loop_
_entity_poly.entity_id
_entity_poly.type
_entity_poly.pdbx_seq_one_letter_code
_entity_poly.pdbx_strand_id
1 'polypeptide(L)'
;MPRRQAARMDRAKKTGFEDKNVWPVLTKQPVSVYKGVTFANIVRYVARRLRMPVTTASAFVHQVLRAGIVFGKIEKLPDGMYRLINAKPPGLVCKIEDTWISEDECSSNDTSESE
;
A
#
# COMPACT_ATOMS: atom_id res chain seq x y z
N MET A 1 50.93 -37.08 -32.85
CA MET A 1 49.87 -36.07 -32.59
C MET A 1 48.66 -36.41 -33.47
N PRO A 2 47.59 -37.03 -32.95
CA PRO A 2 46.53 -37.56 -33.79
C PRO A 2 45.28 -36.67 -33.89
N ARG A 3 44.64 -36.83 -35.06
CA ARG A 3 43.19 -36.92 -35.31
C ARG A 3 42.33 -35.65 -35.35
N ARG A 4 42.17 -35.20 -36.61
CA ARG A 4 41.04 -34.44 -37.15
C ARG A 4 39.70 -35.15 -36.89
N GLN A 5 38.83 -34.41 -36.20
CA GLN A 5 37.40 -34.18 -36.41
C GLN A 5 36.53 -35.38 -36.82
N ALA A 6 35.77 -35.85 -35.82
CA ALA A 6 34.58 -36.66 -36.00
C ALA A 6 33.41 -35.79 -36.50
N ALA A 7 32.81 -36.22 -37.61
CA ALA A 7 31.47 -35.82 -38.01
C ALA A 7 30.45 -36.62 -37.18
N ARG A 8 29.58 -35.93 -36.45
CA ARG A 8 28.31 -36.47 -35.95
C ARG A 8 27.27 -35.35 -35.98
N MET A 9 26.47 -35.34 -37.03
CA MET A 9 25.16 -34.68 -37.03
C MET A 9 24.21 -35.61 -36.28
N ASP A 10 23.84 -35.23 -35.05
CA ASP A 10 22.71 -35.82 -34.36
C ASP A 10 21.59 -34.78 -34.28
N ARG A 11 20.57 -35.03 -35.10
CA ARG A 11 19.31 -34.31 -35.17
C ARG A 11 18.47 -34.67 -33.95
N ALA A 12 18.64 -33.93 -32.86
CA ALA A 12 17.80 -34.06 -31.68
C ALA A 12 16.73 -32.96 -31.64
N LYS A 13 15.47 -33.43 -31.65
CA LYS A 13 14.23 -32.68 -31.48
C LYS A 13 14.14 -32.05 -30.09
N LYS A 14 13.57 -30.84 -30.01
CA LYS A 14 12.95 -30.26 -28.81
C LYS A 14 12.00 -29.18 -29.30
N THR A 15 10.72 -29.44 -29.59
CA THR A 15 9.58 -29.72 -28.68
C THR A 15 9.66 -28.96 -27.37
N GLY A 16 8.67 -28.10 -27.14
CA GLY A 16 8.38 -27.51 -25.83
C GLY A 16 8.54 -26.00 -25.82
N PHE A 17 7.71 -25.30 -26.58
CA PHE A 17 7.29 -23.95 -26.22
C PHE A 17 6.51 -24.09 -24.90
N GLU A 18 7.22 -24.02 -23.78
CA GLU A 18 6.61 -24.02 -22.46
C GLU A 18 6.14 -22.60 -22.15
N ASP A 19 4.85 -22.37 -22.32
CA ASP A 19 4.11 -21.29 -21.69
C ASP A 19 4.25 -21.40 -20.16
N LYS A 20 5.20 -20.66 -19.60
CA LYS A 20 5.30 -20.44 -18.15
C LYS A 20 5.07 -18.98 -17.84
N ASN A 21 3.93 -18.45 -18.28
CA ASN A 21 3.28 -17.34 -17.58
C ASN A 21 2.71 -17.84 -16.25
N VAL A 22 3.60 -18.41 -15.42
CA VAL A 22 3.38 -18.57 -14.00
C VAL A 22 3.76 -17.23 -13.41
N TRP A 23 2.78 -16.33 -13.32
CA TRP A 23 2.91 -15.19 -12.43
C TRP A 23 3.29 -15.73 -11.06
N PRO A 24 4.37 -15.24 -10.42
CA PRO A 24 4.67 -15.66 -9.07
C PRO A 24 3.48 -15.27 -8.20
N VAL A 25 2.73 -16.30 -7.79
CA VAL A 25 1.74 -16.22 -6.71
C VAL A 25 2.41 -15.42 -5.62
N LEU A 26 1.82 -14.26 -5.31
CA LEU A 26 2.30 -13.30 -4.32
C LEU A 26 2.46 -14.05 -3.00
N THR A 27 3.65 -14.61 -2.78
CA THR A 27 3.98 -15.31 -1.55
C THR A 27 3.85 -14.27 -0.47
N LYS A 28 2.81 -14.43 0.36
CA LYS A 28 2.59 -13.64 1.57
C LYS A 28 3.93 -13.61 2.30
N GLN A 29 4.62 -12.48 2.24
CA GLN A 29 5.90 -12.33 2.90
C GLN A 29 5.67 -12.66 4.38
N PRO A 30 6.50 -13.51 5.00
CA PRO A 30 6.41 -13.72 6.43
C PRO A 30 6.56 -12.35 7.07
N VAL A 31 5.56 -11.97 7.88
CA VAL A 31 5.54 -10.70 8.58
C VAL A 31 6.66 -10.76 9.60
N SER A 32 7.88 -10.41 9.18
CA SER A 32 9.01 -10.29 10.07
C SER A 32 8.57 -9.35 11.18
N VAL A 33 8.82 -9.73 12.43
CA VAL A 33 8.60 -8.86 13.58
C VAL A 33 9.53 -7.67 13.39
N TYR A 34 9.02 -6.64 12.69
CA TYR A 34 9.81 -5.47 12.32
C TYR A 34 10.16 -4.77 13.62
N LYS A 35 11.45 -4.82 13.96
CA LYS A 35 12.08 -3.96 14.95
C LYS A 35 11.73 -2.52 14.53
N GLY A 36 11.11 -1.75 15.40
CA GLY A 36 10.60 -0.41 15.08
C GLY A 36 11.70 0.51 14.53
N VAL A 37 11.31 1.68 14.02
CA VAL A 37 12.23 2.66 13.45
C VAL A 37 12.29 3.91 14.32
N THR A 38 13.49 4.44 14.57
CA THR A 38 13.67 5.68 15.34
C THR A 38 13.19 6.90 14.57
N PHE A 39 12.73 7.92 15.29
CA PHE A 39 12.32 9.21 14.70
C PHE A 39 13.39 9.81 13.77
N ALA A 40 14.64 9.84 14.21
CA ALA A 40 15.76 10.38 13.43
C ALA A 40 15.94 9.68 12.08
N ASN A 41 15.76 8.36 12.03
CA ASN A 41 15.85 7.60 10.78
C ASN A 41 14.69 7.94 9.83
N ILE A 42 13.47 8.10 10.35
CA ILE A 42 12.30 8.51 9.55
C ILE A 42 12.53 9.91 8.98
N VAL A 43 12.94 10.87 9.82
CA VAL A 43 13.22 12.25 9.38
C VAL A 43 14.30 12.27 8.31
N ARG A 44 15.41 11.55 8.52
CA ARG A 44 16.51 11.48 7.55
C ARG A 44 16.05 10.87 6.22
N TYR A 45 15.19 9.87 6.27
CA TYR A 45 14.60 9.26 5.08
C TYR A 45 13.70 10.25 4.32
N VAL A 46 12.78 10.91 5.02
CA VAL A 46 11.84 11.87 4.43
C VAL A 46 12.57 13.08 3.85
N ALA A 47 13.53 13.65 4.58
CA ALA A 47 14.34 14.78 4.11
C ALA A 47 15.07 14.44 2.80
N ARG A 48 15.69 13.26 2.71
CA ARG A 48 16.37 12.81 1.48
C ARG A 48 15.39 12.56 0.34
N ARG A 49 14.26 11.92 0.63
CA ARG A 49 13.30 11.50 -0.40
C ARG A 49 12.52 12.67 -1.00
N LEU A 50 12.18 13.65 -0.17
CA LEU A 50 11.44 14.85 -0.58
C LEU A 50 12.36 16.05 -0.87
N ARG A 51 13.68 15.89 -0.75
CA ARG A 51 14.68 16.95 -0.95
C ARG A 51 14.36 18.22 -0.16
N MET A 52 14.00 18.07 1.10
CA MET A 52 13.62 19.17 2.00
C MET A 52 14.58 19.26 3.20
N PRO A 53 14.69 20.42 3.86
CA PRO A 53 15.55 20.57 5.03
C PRO A 53 15.07 19.70 6.19
N VAL A 54 16.02 19.23 7.00
CA VAL A 54 15.79 18.29 8.11
C VAL A 54 14.80 18.86 9.14
N THR A 55 14.84 20.17 9.38
CA THR A 55 13.94 20.88 10.31
C THR A 55 12.48 20.88 9.83
N THR A 56 12.26 21.08 8.54
CA THR A 56 10.91 21.00 7.94
C THR A 56 10.42 19.55 7.91
N ALA A 57 11.30 18.61 7.54
CA ALA A 57 10.98 17.18 7.57
C ALA A 57 10.62 16.71 8.99
N SER A 58 11.33 17.18 10.02
CA SER A 58 11.04 16.79 11.41
C SER A 58 9.67 17.28 11.87
N ALA A 59 9.29 18.51 11.52
CA ALA A 59 7.97 19.05 11.83
C ALA A 59 6.84 18.22 11.18
N PHE A 60 6.97 17.90 9.89
CA PHE A 60 5.98 17.08 9.18
C PHE A 60 5.92 15.65 9.73
N VAL A 61 7.06 15.01 9.93
CA VAL A 61 7.10 13.66 10.50
C VAL A 61 6.48 13.63 11.89
N HIS A 62 6.70 14.65 12.72
CA HIS A 62 6.08 14.74 14.03
C HIS A 62 4.55 14.81 13.95
N GLN A 63 4.00 15.64 13.06
CA GLN A 63 2.54 15.73 12.84
C GLN A 63 1.95 14.40 12.33
N VAL A 64 2.61 13.77 11.35
CA VAL A 64 2.16 12.50 10.77
C VAL A 64 2.21 11.37 11.79
N LEU A 65 3.27 11.28 12.60
CA LEU A 65 3.36 10.26 13.65
C LEU A 65 2.29 10.47 14.72
N ARG A 66 2.04 11.72 15.14
CA ARG A 66 0.97 12.03 16.09
C ARG A 66 -0.39 11.62 15.54
N ALA A 67 -0.69 11.96 14.29
CA ALA A 67 -1.93 11.57 13.64
C ALA A 67 -2.04 10.04 13.51
N GLY A 68 -0.98 9.37 13.06
CA GLY A 68 -0.97 7.91 12.90
C GLY A 68 -1.16 7.14 14.20
N ILE A 69 -0.68 7.69 15.33
CA ILE A 69 -0.95 7.13 16.67
C ILE A 69 -2.43 7.29 17.03
N VAL A 70 -3.01 8.48 16.83
CA VAL A 70 -4.45 8.73 17.09
C VAL A 70 -5.33 7.82 16.23
N PHE A 71 -4.97 7.58 14.97
CA PHE A 71 -5.70 6.68 14.07
C PHE A 71 -5.42 5.19 14.31
N GLY A 72 -4.62 4.82 15.31
CA GLY A 72 -4.27 3.42 15.59
C GLY A 72 -3.56 2.73 14.43
N LYS A 73 -2.88 3.49 13.56
CA LYS A 73 -2.07 2.98 12.45
C LYS A 73 -0.60 2.84 12.81
N ILE A 74 -0.14 3.61 13.77
CA ILE A 74 1.25 3.65 14.23
C ILE A 74 1.27 3.42 15.73
N GLU A 75 2.19 2.57 16.17
CA GLU A 75 2.48 2.32 17.58
C GLU A 75 3.82 2.98 17.93
N LYS A 76 3.86 3.68 19.06
CA LYS A 76 5.11 4.15 19.67
C LYS A 76 5.55 3.15 20.74
N LEU A 77 6.72 2.55 20.53
CA LEU A 77 7.33 1.60 21.45
C LEU A 77 7.99 2.33 22.64
N PRO A 78 8.18 1.65 23.79
CA PRO A 78 8.78 2.23 24.99
C PRO A 78 10.24 2.65 24.81
N ASP A 79 10.94 2.07 23.82
CA ASP A 79 12.29 2.44 23.41
C ASP A 79 12.36 3.71 22.53
N GLY A 80 11.22 4.37 22.31
CA GLY A 80 11.11 5.55 21.45
C GLY A 80 11.12 5.25 19.95
N MET A 81 10.96 3.98 19.56
CA MET A 81 10.80 3.58 18.17
C MET A 81 9.33 3.62 17.74
N TYR A 82 9.11 3.69 16.43
CA TYR A 82 7.79 3.73 15.81
C TYR A 82 7.63 2.53 14.90
N ARG A 83 6.45 1.91 14.95
CA ARG A 83 6.11 0.76 14.11
C ARG A 83 4.71 0.91 13.53
N LEU A 84 4.52 0.45 12.31
CA LEU A 84 3.18 0.35 11.72
C LEU A 84 2.44 -0.81 12.38
N ILE A 85 1.24 -0.51 12.87
CA ILE A 85 0.33 -1.55 13.33
C ILE A 85 -0.18 -2.24 12.07
N ASN A 86 0.12 -3.53 11.93
CA ASN A 86 -0.34 -4.35 10.81
C ASN A 86 -1.83 -4.66 11.01
N ALA A 87 -2.65 -3.62 11.02
CA ALA A 87 -4.09 -3.74 11.09
C ALA A 87 -4.53 -4.35 9.76
N LYS A 88 -5.07 -5.57 9.82
CA LYS A 88 -5.93 -6.11 8.78
C LYS A 88 -6.83 -4.96 8.30
N PRO A 89 -6.84 -4.60 7.00
CA PRO A 89 -7.63 -3.46 6.56
C PRO A 89 -9.05 -3.65 7.09
N PRO A 90 -9.65 -2.63 7.75
CA PRO A 90 -11.01 -2.76 8.24
C PRO A 90 -11.87 -3.21 7.06
N GLY A 91 -12.58 -4.33 7.23
CA GLY A 91 -13.47 -4.83 6.18
C GLY A 91 -14.48 -3.74 5.89
N LEU A 92 -14.39 -3.15 4.70
CA LEU A 92 -15.38 -2.19 4.23
C LEU A 92 -16.66 -2.97 3.95
N VAL A 93 -17.54 -3.06 4.94
CA VAL A 93 -18.93 -3.48 4.72
C VAL A 93 -19.68 -2.23 4.25
N CYS A 94 -19.46 -1.84 3.00
CA CYS A 94 -20.37 -0.89 2.34
C CYS A 94 -21.62 -1.66 1.96
N LYS A 95 -22.62 -1.69 2.85
CA LYS A 95 -24.00 -1.95 2.41
C LYS A 95 -24.47 -0.69 1.71
N ILE A 96 -24.43 -0.71 0.38
CA ILE A 96 -25.19 0.22 -0.43
C ILE A 96 -26.64 -0.24 -0.25
N GLU A 97 -27.40 0.48 0.58
CA GLU A 97 -28.86 0.33 0.56
C GLU A 97 -29.35 1.16 -0.63
N ASP A 98 -29.90 0.46 -1.63
CA ASP A 98 -30.57 1.10 -2.76
C ASP A 98 -31.77 1.88 -2.22
N THR A 99 -31.54 3.15 -1.92
CA THR A 99 -32.62 4.07 -1.57
C THR A 99 -33.30 4.42 -2.88
N TRP A 100 -34.36 3.69 -3.19
CA TRP A 100 -35.29 4.05 -4.26
C TRP A 100 -35.79 5.46 -3.96
N ILE A 101 -35.29 6.43 -4.73
CA ILE A 101 -35.82 7.79 -4.72
C ILE A 101 -37.22 7.68 -5.30
N SER A 102 -38.22 7.59 -4.42
CA SER A 102 -39.62 7.75 -4.81
C SER A 102 -39.82 9.21 -5.18
N GLU A 103 -39.86 9.44 -6.48
CA GLU A 103 -40.26 10.68 -7.13
C GLU A 103 -41.75 10.96 -6.86
N ASP A 104 -42.07 11.58 -5.73
CA ASP A 104 -43.30 12.39 -5.59
C ASP A 104 -43.28 13.19 -4.27
N GLU A 105 -43.07 14.50 -4.36
CA GLU A 105 -43.99 15.51 -3.79
C GLU A 105 -43.43 16.91 -4.02
N CYS A 106 -43.84 17.52 -5.12
CA CYS A 106 -43.71 18.95 -5.34
C CYS A 106 -44.83 19.64 -4.54
N SER A 107 -44.61 19.90 -3.24
CA SER A 107 -45.54 20.68 -2.43
C SER A 107 -45.16 22.16 -2.53
N SER A 108 -45.84 22.88 -3.43
CA SER A 108 -45.78 24.33 -3.56
C SER A 108 -46.55 24.96 -2.39
N ASN A 109 -45.84 25.55 -1.43
CA ASN A 109 -46.48 26.33 -0.37
C ASN A 109 -46.55 27.80 -0.75
N ASP A 110 -47.74 28.21 -1.20
CA ASP A 110 -48.18 29.59 -1.42
C ASP A 110 -48.09 30.36 -0.09
N THR A 111 -47.33 31.46 -0.05
CA THR A 111 -47.25 32.33 1.14
C THR A 111 -47.68 33.73 0.74
N SER A 112 -48.93 34.03 1.04
CA SER A 112 -49.53 35.35 1.00
C SER A 112 -48.88 36.24 2.07
N GLU A 113 -48.28 37.35 1.66
CA GLU A 113 -47.91 38.44 2.56
C GLU A 113 -48.85 39.62 2.29
N SER A 114 -49.67 39.91 3.30
CA SER A 114 -50.53 41.08 3.41
C SER A 114 -49.76 42.18 4.12
N GLU A 115 -49.65 43.37 3.50
CA GLU A 115 -49.68 44.67 4.19
C GLU A 115 -50.06 45.78 3.20
#